data_AF-A0A0D2P9A6-F1
#
_entry.id   AF-A0A0D2P9A6-F1
#
_cell.length_a   1.000
_cell.length_b   1.000
_cell.length_c   1.000
_cell.angle_alpha   90.00
_cell.angle_beta   90.00
_cell.angle_gamma   90.00
#
_symmetry.space_group_name_H-M   'P 1'
#
loop_
_entity.id
_entity.type
_entity.pdbx_description
1 polymer ?
#
loop_
_entity_poly.entity_id
_entity_poly.type
_entity_poly.pdbx_seq_one_letter_code
_entity_poly.pdbx_strand_id
1 'polypeptide(L)'
;MFGKLFSTAVLVSALIAGAVAKPVQLNRLTARGDISFDNWHGISSFDGFDNFYGTDNFIGTIHSQTVVEQDQELVCHSESIEIVQQRLLVIQELAKRIITEQVCEVETQTVVFEQFHSSLGLFSHDLRRTSGLHAGFDAGITSHFGDFFDEDGSLSTDDFGFSGADVGSNTVVVGGSNWDAETSPASVASAYSAARSAFYGSY
;
A
#
# COMPACT_ATOMS: atom_id res chain seq x y z
N MET A 1 68.11 39.46 -44.68
CA MET A 1 69.21 39.55 -43.69
C MET A 1 68.63 40.08 -42.40
N PHE A 2 69.04 39.50 -41.26
CA PHE A 2 68.76 39.89 -39.86
C PHE A 2 67.28 39.79 -39.41
N GLY A 3 66.88 39.05 -38.38
CA GLY A 3 67.59 38.28 -37.36
C GLY A 3 66.98 38.57 -35.97
N LYS A 4 66.80 37.50 -35.17
CA LYS A 4 66.71 37.48 -33.69
C LYS A 4 65.36 37.96 -33.10
N LEU A 5 64.80 37.42 -32.01
CA LEU A 5 65.21 36.45 -30.99
C LEU A 5 63.95 35.96 -30.23
N PHE A 6 64.12 34.84 -29.53
CA PHE A 6 63.14 34.11 -28.72
C PHE A 6 62.69 34.81 -27.41
N SER A 7 61.58 34.27 -26.87
CA SER A 7 61.22 34.14 -25.44
C SER A 7 60.48 35.29 -24.74
N THR A 8 59.20 35.06 -24.43
CA THR A 8 58.77 34.74 -23.05
C THR A 8 57.33 34.24 -23.05
N ALA A 9 57.17 32.97 -22.67
CA ALA A 9 55.89 32.36 -22.37
C ALA A 9 55.60 32.54 -20.88
N VAL A 10 54.50 33.22 -20.52
CA VAL A 10 53.71 32.96 -19.31
C VAL A 10 52.32 33.53 -19.56
N LEU A 11 51.29 32.67 -19.59
CA LEU A 11 49.99 32.91 -18.97
C LEU A 11 49.29 31.55 -18.86
N VAL A 12 49.48 30.95 -17.69
CA VAL A 12 48.79 29.75 -17.22
C VAL A 12 47.30 30.05 -17.21
N SER A 13 46.57 29.55 -18.21
CA SER A 13 45.11 29.54 -18.18
C SER A 13 44.65 28.29 -17.45
N ALA A 14 43.85 28.51 -16.42
CA ALA A 14 43.43 27.54 -15.43
C ALA A 14 42.92 26.22 -16.05
N LEU A 15 43.45 25.11 -15.52
CA LEU A 15 42.80 23.82 -15.60
C LEU A 15 41.41 23.98 -14.97
N ILE A 16 40.36 24.06 -15.80
CA ILE A 16 39.04 23.68 -15.34
C ILE A 16 39.15 22.19 -15.08
N ALA A 17 39.44 21.83 -13.83
CA ALA A 17 39.11 20.52 -13.32
C ALA A 17 37.59 20.43 -13.42
N GLY A 18 37.10 19.97 -14.56
CA GLY A 18 35.79 19.38 -14.63
C GLY A 18 35.81 18.29 -13.58
N ALA A 19 35.17 18.53 -12.44
CA ALA A 19 34.77 17.46 -11.58
C ALA A 19 33.88 16.60 -12.46
N VAL A 20 34.46 15.55 -13.04
CA VAL A 20 33.69 14.41 -13.51
C VAL A 20 33.12 13.85 -12.22
N ALA A 21 31.97 14.39 -11.81
CA ALA A 21 31.10 13.68 -10.93
C ALA A 21 30.78 12.40 -11.71
N LYS A 22 31.54 11.34 -11.41
CA LYS A 22 31.03 10.00 -11.63
C LYS A 22 29.63 10.04 -11.03
N PRO A 23 28.59 9.54 -11.73
CA PRO A 23 27.34 9.33 -11.04
C PRO A 23 27.71 8.59 -9.77
N VAL A 24 27.42 9.20 -8.63
CA VAL A 24 27.40 8.45 -7.38
C VAL A 24 26.50 7.30 -7.76
N GLN A 25 27.08 6.10 -7.87
CA GLN A 25 26.26 4.93 -7.75
C GLN A 25 25.64 5.16 -6.38
N LEU A 26 24.38 5.58 -6.39
CA LEU A 26 23.49 5.22 -5.32
C LEU A 26 23.69 3.73 -5.27
N ASN A 27 24.54 3.30 -4.33
CA ASN A 27 24.36 2.03 -3.69
C ASN A 27 22.91 2.12 -3.27
N ARG A 28 22.05 1.55 -4.12
CA ARG A 28 20.70 1.18 -3.78
C ARG A 28 20.91 0.55 -2.42
N LEU A 29 20.44 1.25 -1.37
CA LEU A 29 20.29 0.69 -0.05
C LEU A 29 19.84 -0.73 -0.33
N THR A 30 20.67 -1.71 0.05
CA THR A 30 20.54 -3.13 -0.28
C THR A 30 19.08 -3.39 -0.56
N ALA A 31 18.71 -3.69 -1.81
CA ALA A 31 17.37 -4.16 -2.08
C ALA A 31 17.18 -5.26 -1.04
N ARG A 32 16.33 -5.01 -0.02
CA ARG A 32 16.01 -6.04 0.96
C ARG A 32 15.48 -7.14 0.06
N GLY A 33 16.23 -8.24 -0.05
CA GLY A 33 15.75 -9.38 -0.80
C GLY A 33 14.36 -9.69 -0.30
N ASP A 34 13.47 -10.03 -1.22
CA ASP A 34 12.07 -10.22 -0.91
C ASP A 34 11.96 -11.28 0.19
N ILE A 35 11.31 -10.90 1.30
CA ILE A 35 11.15 -11.78 2.45
C ILE A 35 9.93 -12.63 2.15
N SER A 36 10.17 -13.89 1.80
CA SER A 36 9.13 -14.90 1.74
C SER A 36 8.78 -15.34 3.14
N PHE A 37 7.49 -15.41 3.42
CA PHE A 37 6.99 -15.99 4.64
C PHE A 37 6.57 -17.45 4.44
N ASP A 38 6.56 -17.97 3.21
CA ASP A 38 6.30 -19.39 2.98
C ASP A 38 7.25 -20.28 3.78
N ASN A 39 6.66 -21.11 4.65
CA ASN A 39 7.38 -22.03 5.54
C ASN A 39 8.47 -21.31 6.39
N TRP A 40 8.21 -20.06 6.81
CA TRP A 40 9.13 -19.25 7.62
C TRP A 40 9.68 -20.02 8.83
N HIS A 41 11.00 -20.17 8.92
CA HIS A 41 11.70 -20.98 9.94
C HIS A 41 11.22 -22.44 10.09
N GLY A 42 10.58 -23.01 9.07
CA GLY A 42 10.01 -24.36 9.11
C GLY A 42 8.72 -24.47 9.92
N ILE A 43 8.05 -23.35 10.20
CA ILE A 43 6.74 -23.32 10.84
C ILE A 43 5.69 -23.70 9.80
N SER A 44 4.91 -24.75 10.05
CA SER A 44 3.94 -25.27 9.07
C SER A 44 2.74 -24.35 8.85
N SER A 45 2.35 -23.53 9.84
CA SER A 45 1.26 -22.54 9.69
C SER A 45 1.60 -21.40 8.72
N PHE A 46 2.85 -21.32 8.28
CA PHE A 46 3.32 -20.38 7.26
C PHE A 46 3.28 -20.99 5.85
N ASP A 47 2.73 -22.20 5.66
CA ASP A 47 2.55 -22.76 4.32
C ASP A 47 1.54 -21.93 3.51
N GLY A 48 1.92 -21.57 2.29
CA GLY A 48 1.08 -20.75 1.39
C GLY A 48 0.85 -19.30 1.84
N PHE A 49 1.66 -18.79 2.77
CA PHE A 49 1.59 -17.41 3.25
C PHE A 49 1.74 -16.41 2.10
N ASP A 50 2.57 -16.72 1.12
CA ASP A 50 2.83 -15.84 -0.02
C ASP A 50 1.67 -15.79 -1.04
N ASN A 51 0.62 -16.61 -0.88
CA ASN A 51 -0.59 -16.55 -1.72
C ASN A 51 -1.42 -15.29 -1.49
N PHE A 52 -1.32 -14.71 -0.30
CA PHE A 52 -1.90 -13.42 0.02
C PHE A 52 -0.76 -12.45 0.22
N TYR A 53 -0.53 -11.56 -0.75
CA TYR A 53 0.52 -10.55 -0.66
C TYR A 53 1.90 -11.19 -0.39
N GLY A 54 2.41 -11.97 -1.34
CA GLY A 54 3.64 -12.75 -1.17
C GLY A 54 4.95 -12.03 -1.43
N THR A 55 5.98 -12.82 -1.77
CA THR A 55 7.29 -12.34 -2.20
C THR A 55 7.10 -11.34 -3.34
N ASP A 56 7.66 -10.12 -3.20
CA ASP A 56 7.45 -8.93 -4.05
C ASP A 56 6.14 -8.15 -3.87
N ASN A 57 5.13 -8.67 -3.16
CA ASN A 57 3.84 -8.01 -3.00
C ASN A 57 3.31 -7.99 -1.55
N PHE A 58 4.20 -8.04 -0.54
CA PHE A 58 3.84 -8.15 0.89
C PHE A 58 2.79 -7.17 1.39
N ILE A 59 2.78 -5.97 0.83
CA ILE A 59 1.84 -4.92 1.20
C ILE A 59 0.69 -4.77 0.19
N GLY A 60 0.70 -5.50 -0.91
CA GLY A 60 -0.32 -5.42 -1.97
C GLY A 60 -0.08 -4.35 -3.03
N THR A 61 1.14 -3.83 -3.21
CA THR A 61 1.42 -2.77 -4.21
C THR A 61 1.38 -3.20 -5.67
N ILE A 62 1.49 -4.50 -5.95
CA ILE A 62 1.51 -5.09 -7.30
C ILE A 62 0.14 -5.73 -7.55
N HIS A 63 -0.85 -4.92 -7.93
CA HIS A 63 -2.12 -5.44 -8.44
C HIS A 63 -2.64 -4.55 -9.57
N SER A 64 -3.25 -5.17 -10.58
CA SER A 64 -3.99 -4.48 -11.63
C SER A 64 -5.43 -4.30 -11.17
N GLN A 65 -5.97 -3.10 -11.35
CA GLN A 65 -7.36 -2.82 -11.04
C GLN A 65 -8.22 -2.93 -12.30
N THR A 66 -9.27 -3.75 -12.26
CA THR A 66 -10.31 -3.81 -13.29
C THR A 66 -11.57 -3.17 -12.74
N VAL A 67 -11.92 -1.99 -13.27
CA VAL A 67 -13.14 -1.28 -12.88
C VAL A 67 -14.32 -1.90 -13.62
N VAL A 68 -15.31 -2.37 -12.87
CA VAL A 68 -16.53 -2.96 -13.43
C VAL A 68 -17.59 -1.88 -13.66
N GLU A 69 -18.27 -1.96 -14.80
CA GLU A 69 -19.44 -1.12 -15.08
C GLU A 69 -20.63 -1.64 -14.28
N GLN A 70 -21.32 -0.75 -13.58
CA GLN A 70 -22.47 -1.10 -12.75
C GLN A 70 -23.76 -0.76 -13.49
N ASP A 71 -24.76 -1.66 -13.44
CA ASP A 71 -26.09 -1.42 -14.01
C ASP A 71 -26.79 -0.20 -13.39
N GLN A 72 -26.46 0.13 -12.14
CA GLN A 72 -26.87 1.34 -11.45
C GLN A 72 -25.65 2.00 -10.83
N GLU A 73 -25.50 3.32 -11.05
CA GLU A 73 -24.39 4.07 -10.46
C GLU A 73 -24.50 4.08 -8.93
N LEU A 74 -23.54 3.46 -8.25
CA LEU A 74 -23.39 3.55 -6.81
C LEU A 74 -22.79 4.91 -6.45
N VAL A 75 -23.52 5.70 -5.66
CA VAL A 75 -23.14 7.07 -5.28
C VAL A 75 -22.98 7.16 -3.77
N CYS A 76 -21.96 7.89 -3.29
CA CYS A 76 -21.79 8.07 -1.86
C CYS A 76 -22.88 9.00 -1.28
N HIS A 77 -23.31 8.71 -0.06
CA HIS A 77 -24.24 9.56 0.69
C HIS A 77 -23.58 10.10 1.95
N SER A 78 -23.98 11.29 2.38
CA SER A 78 -23.49 11.86 3.63
C SER A 78 -24.08 11.08 4.81
N GLU A 79 -23.20 10.57 5.66
CA GLU A 79 -23.53 9.85 6.88
C GLU A 79 -22.86 10.52 8.08
N SER A 80 -23.36 10.25 9.29
CA SER A 80 -22.65 10.67 10.51
C SER A 80 -21.28 9.97 10.55
N ILE A 81 -20.21 10.76 10.76
CA ILE A 81 -18.85 10.22 10.88
C ILE A 81 -18.76 9.20 12.01
N GLU A 82 -19.50 9.41 13.11
CA GLU A 82 -19.54 8.46 14.22
C GLU A 82 -20.10 7.10 13.78
N ILE A 83 -21.15 7.09 12.95
CA ILE A 83 -21.74 5.87 12.42
C ILE A 83 -20.72 5.13 11.52
N VAL A 84 -19.98 5.86 10.68
CA VAL A 84 -18.91 5.28 9.85
C VAL A 84 -17.80 4.69 10.73
N GLN A 85 -17.38 5.42 11.76
CA GLN A 85 -16.35 4.99 12.71
C GLN A 85 -16.76 3.75 13.51
N GLN A 86 -18.02 3.65 13.94
CA GLN A 86 -18.54 2.46 14.61
C GLN A 86 -18.43 1.21 13.72
N ARG A 87 -18.78 1.32 12.44
CA ARG A 87 -18.67 0.21 11.47
C ARG A 87 -17.21 -0.21 11.25
N LEU A 88 -16.31 0.75 11.09
CA LEU A 88 -14.88 0.48 10.96
C LEU A 88 -14.30 -0.16 12.22
N LEU A 89 -14.75 0.25 13.41
CA LEU A 89 -14.34 -0.36 14.67
C LEU A 89 -14.80 -1.82 14.78
N VAL A 90 -16.00 -2.14 14.31
CA VAL A 90 -16.46 -3.55 14.25
C VAL A 90 -15.54 -4.39 13.36
N ILE A 91 -15.17 -3.89 12.18
CA ILE A 91 -14.24 -4.60 11.27
C ILE A 91 -12.87 -4.77 11.95
N GLN A 92 -12.39 -3.76 12.68
CA GLN A 92 -11.14 -3.83 13.42
C GLN A 92 -11.17 -4.91 14.51
N GLU A 93 -12.23 -4.98 15.32
CA GLU A 93 -12.37 -6.03 16.33
C GLU A 93 -12.60 -7.41 15.71
N LEU A 94 -13.27 -7.48 14.56
CA LEU A 94 -13.45 -8.73 13.82
C LEU A 94 -12.12 -9.27 13.29
N ALA A 95 -11.24 -8.42 12.77
CA ALA A 95 -9.89 -8.82 12.37
C ALA A 95 -9.11 -9.42 13.56
N LYS A 96 -9.21 -8.81 14.75
CA LYS A 96 -8.61 -9.38 15.98
C LYS A 96 -9.23 -10.74 16.33
N ARG A 97 -10.55 -10.86 16.24
CA ARG A 97 -11.27 -12.12 16.52
C ARG A 97 -10.80 -13.24 15.58
N ILE A 98 -10.75 -12.98 14.27
CA ILE A 98 -10.27 -13.93 13.25
C ILE A 98 -8.86 -14.42 13.60
N ILE A 99 -7.92 -13.48 13.79
CA ILE A 99 -6.51 -13.83 14.05
C ILE A 99 -6.36 -14.59 15.37
N THR A 100 -7.03 -14.17 16.43
CA THR A 100 -6.85 -14.76 17.77
C THR A 100 -7.61 -16.07 17.98
N GLU A 101 -8.71 -16.32 17.25
CA GLU A 101 -9.44 -17.59 17.31
C GLU A 101 -8.88 -18.64 16.35
N GLN A 102 -8.34 -18.25 15.19
CA GLN A 102 -7.97 -19.19 14.11
C GLN A 102 -6.46 -19.44 13.95
N VAL A 103 -5.60 -18.59 14.51
CA VAL A 103 -4.13 -18.74 14.42
C VAL A 103 -3.56 -19.00 15.80
N CYS A 104 -2.87 -20.13 16.00
CA CYS A 104 -2.31 -20.51 17.30
C CYS A 104 -0.92 -19.91 17.55
N GLU A 105 -0.10 -19.85 16.53
CA GLU A 105 1.30 -19.43 16.61
C GLU A 105 1.40 -17.90 16.64
N VAL A 106 2.03 -17.36 17.68
CA VAL A 106 2.14 -15.90 17.89
C VAL A 106 2.94 -15.20 16.79
N GLU A 107 3.92 -15.88 16.22
CA GLU A 107 4.67 -15.40 15.06
C GLU A 107 3.74 -15.25 13.85
N THR A 108 2.91 -16.26 13.57
CA THR A 108 1.93 -16.22 12.47
C THR A 108 0.89 -15.12 12.71
N GLN A 109 0.35 -15.02 13.93
CA GLN A 109 -0.58 -13.93 14.29
C GLN A 109 0.02 -12.56 14.00
N THR A 110 1.30 -12.37 14.36
CA THR A 110 2.03 -11.11 14.16
C THR A 110 2.16 -10.79 12.68
N VAL A 111 2.62 -11.74 11.86
CA VAL A 111 2.82 -11.49 10.43
C VAL A 111 1.50 -11.27 9.70
N VAL A 112 0.45 -12.07 9.98
CA VAL A 112 -0.89 -11.89 9.40
C VAL A 112 -1.47 -10.52 9.75
N PHE A 113 -1.34 -10.09 11.00
CA PHE A 113 -1.83 -8.78 11.42
C PHE A 113 -1.08 -7.63 10.72
N GLU A 114 0.25 -7.71 10.64
CA GLU A 114 1.05 -6.66 9.96
C GLU A 114 0.76 -6.60 8.46
N GLN A 115 0.47 -7.74 7.83
CA GLN A 115 0.06 -7.79 6.44
C GLN A 115 -1.31 -7.12 6.22
N PHE A 116 -2.31 -7.46 7.05
CA PHE A 116 -3.63 -6.81 7.03
C PHE A 116 -3.55 -5.30 7.30
N HIS A 117 -2.78 -4.90 8.31
CA HIS A 117 -2.59 -3.49 8.65
C HIS A 117 -1.90 -2.72 7.52
N SER A 118 -0.88 -3.30 6.90
CA SER A 118 -0.15 -2.68 5.80
C SER A 118 -1.00 -2.54 4.54
N SER A 119 -1.84 -3.54 4.20
CA SER A 119 -2.71 -3.50 3.03
C SER A 119 -3.76 -2.39 3.13
N LEU A 120 -4.35 -2.18 4.32
CA LEU A 120 -5.22 -1.03 4.59
C LEU A 120 -4.50 0.31 4.38
N GLY A 121 -3.20 0.36 4.69
CA GLY A 121 -2.34 1.52 4.45
C GLY A 121 -2.26 1.93 2.98
N LEU A 122 -2.37 0.99 2.04
CA LEU A 122 -2.34 1.29 0.60
C LEU A 122 -3.56 2.08 0.14
N PHE A 123 -4.74 1.81 0.70
CA PHE A 123 -5.96 2.53 0.33
C PHE A 123 -5.86 4.04 0.61
N SER A 124 -5.00 4.45 1.55
CA SER A 124 -4.66 5.87 1.77
C SER A 124 -4.06 6.53 0.52
N HIS A 125 -3.30 5.80 -0.30
CA HIS A 125 -2.80 6.34 -1.57
C HIS A 125 -3.91 6.54 -2.60
N ASP A 126 -4.89 5.64 -2.65
CA ASP A 126 -6.04 5.73 -3.55
C ASP A 126 -6.95 6.90 -3.17
N LEU A 127 -7.27 7.05 -1.88
CA LEU A 127 -8.05 8.19 -1.36
C LEU A 127 -7.40 9.54 -1.72
N ARG A 128 -6.07 9.59 -1.73
CA ARG A 128 -5.29 10.79 -2.10
C ARG A 128 -5.03 10.91 -3.61
N ARG A 129 -5.46 9.94 -4.42
CA ARG A 129 -5.24 9.85 -5.88
C ARG A 129 -3.76 9.87 -6.26
N THR A 130 -2.92 9.16 -5.49
CA THR A 130 -1.46 9.11 -5.67
C THR A 130 -0.92 7.74 -6.10
N SER A 131 -1.74 6.69 -6.02
CA SER A 131 -1.36 5.33 -6.43
C SER A 131 -1.40 5.11 -7.95
N GLY A 132 -2.19 5.93 -8.67
CA GLY A 132 -2.58 5.65 -10.05
C GLY A 132 -3.79 4.72 -10.17
N LEU A 133 -4.33 4.23 -9.05
CA LEU A 133 -5.54 3.43 -8.97
C LEU A 133 -6.76 4.28 -8.57
N HIS A 134 -7.95 3.75 -8.80
CA HIS A 134 -9.20 4.34 -8.33
C HIS A 134 -9.44 4.00 -6.85
N ALA A 135 -9.96 4.98 -6.10
CA ALA A 135 -10.53 4.73 -4.78
C ALA A 135 -11.84 3.96 -4.92
N GLY A 136 -11.78 2.66 -4.65
CA GLY A 136 -12.90 1.71 -4.77
C GLY A 136 -12.68 0.49 -3.90
N PHE A 137 -13.54 -0.51 -4.06
CA PHE A 137 -13.45 -1.80 -3.37
C PHE A 137 -13.76 -2.94 -4.32
N ASP A 138 -13.25 -4.15 -4.04
CA ASP A 138 -13.55 -5.33 -4.84
C ASP A 138 -14.92 -5.92 -4.44
N ALA A 139 -15.88 -5.89 -5.36
CA ALA A 139 -17.25 -6.35 -5.11
C ALA A 139 -17.34 -7.87 -4.92
N GLY A 140 -16.46 -8.65 -5.58
CA GLY A 140 -16.40 -10.10 -5.42
C GLY A 140 -15.99 -10.46 -3.99
N ILE A 141 -14.87 -9.89 -3.53
CA ILE A 141 -14.35 -10.16 -2.18
C ILE A 141 -15.28 -9.60 -1.10
N THR A 142 -15.78 -8.37 -1.24
CA THR A 142 -16.66 -7.76 -0.22
C THR A 142 -18.00 -8.45 -0.09
N SER A 143 -18.45 -9.20 -1.10
CA SER A 143 -19.71 -9.95 -1.04
C SER A 143 -19.69 -11.08 0.01
N HIS A 144 -18.51 -11.58 0.39
CA HIS A 144 -18.32 -12.61 1.42
C HIS A 144 -18.47 -12.12 2.86
N PHE A 145 -18.76 -10.83 3.09
CA PHE A 145 -18.91 -10.31 4.46
C PHE A 145 -19.96 -11.09 5.28
N GLY A 146 -21.01 -11.58 4.62
CA GLY A 146 -22.05 -12.40 5.25
C GLY A 146 -21.59 -13.80 5.64
N ASP A 147 -20.51 -14.30 5.03
CA ASP A 147 -20.03 -15.68 5.14
C ASP A 147 -19.00 -15.85 6.27
N PHE A 148 -18.67 -14.78 7.00
CA PHE A 148 -17.70 -14.84 8.11
C PHE A 148 -18.15 -15.70 9.29
N PHE A 149 -19.46 -15.95 9.42
CA PHE A 149 -20.00 -16.67 10.56
C PHE A 149 -20.93 -17.80 10.11
N ASP A 150 -20.81 -18.94 10.79
CA ASP A 150 -21.76 -20.03 10.67
C ASP A 150 -23.09 -19.67 11.37
N GLU A 151 -24.13 -20.49 11.17
CA GLU A 151 -25.46 -20.27 11.77
C GLU A 151 -25.43 -20.21 13.30
N ASP A 152 -24.41 -20.79 13.94
CA ASP A 152 -24.21 -20.78 15.39
C ASP A 152 -23.43 -19.56 15.91
N GLY A 153 -22.95 -18.68 15.02
CA GLY A 153 -22.19 -17.47 15.34
C GLY A 153 -20.68 -17.70 15.58
N SER A 154 -20.20 -18.93 15.38
CA SER A 154 -18.76 -19.20 15.29
C SER A 154 -18.18 -18.68 13.98
N LEU A 155 -16.86 -18.47 13.92
CA LEU A 155 -16.20 -18.06 12.69
C LEU A 155 -16.20 -19.22 11.70
N SER A 156 -16.62 -18.95 10.46
CA SER A 156 -16.53 -19.94 9.39
C SER A 156 -15.07 -20.31 9.11
N THR A 157 -14.85 -21.56 8.72
CA THR A 157 -13.57 -22.09 8.25
C THR A 157 -13.57 -22.36 6.74
N ASP A 158 -14.61 -21.91 6.04
CA ASP A 158 -14.74 -22.14 4.61
C ASP A 158 -13.70 -21.36 3.81
N ASP A 159 -13.15 -22.02 2.79
CA ASP A 159 -12.34 -21.34 1.78
C ASP A 159 -13.26 -20.60 0.81
N PHE A 160 -13.17 -19.27 0.80
CA PHE A 160 -13.96 -18.41 -0.08
C PHE A 160 -13.50 -18.44 -1.54
N GLY A 161 -12.44 -19.18 -1.87
CA GLY A 161 -12.05 -19.49 -3.24
C GLY A 161 -11.29 -18.37 -3.95
N PHE A 162 -10.67 -17.45 -3.21
CA PHE A 162 -9.83 -16.38 -3.74
C PHE A 162 -8.46 -16.32 -3.07
N SER A 163 -7.55 -15.59 -3.69
CA SER A 163 -6.17 -15.33 -3.24
C SER A 163 -5.89 -13.82 -3.23
N GLY A 164 -4.69 -13.42 -2.79
CA GLY A 164 -4.28 -12.02 -2.87
C GLY A 164 -4.17 -11.49 -4.31
N ALA A 165 -4.03 -12.36 -5.30
CA ALA A 165 -3.95 -11.97 -6.71
C ALA A 165 -5.31 -11.54 -7.29
N ASP A 166 -6.42 -11.94 -6.65
CA ASP A 166 -7.77 -11.63 -7.10
C ASP A 166 -8.23 -10.22 -6.65
N VAL A 167 -7.48 -9.59 -5.74
CA VAL A 167 -7.79 -8.26 -5.22
C VAL A 167 -7.75 -7.21 -6.33
N GLY A 168 -8.90 -6.56 -6.55
CA GLY A 168 -9.06 -5.50 -7.53
C GLY A 168 -9.55 -6.00 -8.90
N SER A 169 -9.76 -7.30 -9.06
CA SER A 169 -10.32 -7.91 -10.27
C SER A 169 -11.77 -7.50 -10.54
N ASN A 170 -12.52 -7.12 -9.51
CA ASN A 170 -13.92 -6.69 -9.61
C ASN A 170 -14.14 -5.35 -8.89
N THR A 171 -13.36 -4.33 -9.25
CA THR A 171 -13.40 -3.04 -8.53
C THR A 171 -14.64 -2.24 -8.87
N VAL A 172 -15.43 -1.95 -7.84
CA VAL A 172 -16.50 -0.94 -7.87
C VAL A 172 -15.94 0.41 -7.43
N VAL A 173 -16.13 1.42 -8.29
CA VAL A 173 -15.81 2.83 -7.99
C VAL A 173 -17.11 3.55 -7.66
N VAL A 174 -17.15 4.18 -6.48
CA VAL A 174 -18.32 4.92 -5.99
C VAL A 174 -18.30 6.35 -6.54
N GLY A 175 -19.38 6.75 -7.19
CA GLY A 175 -19.62 8.10 -7.71
C GLY A 175 -20.02 9.12 -6.63
N GLY A 176 -20.20 10.37 -7.04
CA GLY A 176 -20.66 11.49 -6.21
C GLY A 176 -19.69 12.04 -5.16
N SER A 177 -18.42 11.63 -5.20
CA SER A 177 -17.39 12.27 -4.38
C SER A 177 -17.26 13.75 -4.73
N ASN A 178 -16.90 14.59 -3.75
CA ASN A 178 -16.59 16.01 -3.95
C ASN A 178 -15.15 16.26 -4.46
N TRP A 179 -14.51 15.25 -5.06
CA TRP A 179 -13.15 15.38 -5.55
C TRP A 179 -13.08 16.39 -6.69
N ASP A 180 -12.21 17.39 -6.53
CA ASP A 180 -11.90 18.43 -7.51
C ASP A 180 -10.41 18.37 -7.85
N ALA A 181 -10.08 18.17 -9.13
CA ALA A 181 -8.70 17.91 -9.55
C ALA A 181 -7.75 19.09 -9.32
N GLU A 182 -8.26 20.32 -9.20
CA GLU A 182 -7.45 21.52 -9.00
C GLU A 182 -7.16 21.79 -7.52
N THR A 183 -8.13 21.53 -6.63
CA THR A 183 -8.10 21.97 -5.22
C THR A 183 -8.03 20.82 -4.21
N SER A 184 -8.57 19.65 -4.54
CA SER A 184 -8.55 18.49 -3.64
C SER A 184 -7.14 17.97 -3.32
N PRO A 185 -6.17 17.91 -4.27
CA PRO A 185 -4.84 17.39 -3.94
C PRO A 185 -4.17 18.09 -2.74
N ALA A 186 -4.23 19.43 -2.69
CA ALA A 186 -3.62 20.20 -1.60
C ALA A 186 -4.39 20.05 -0.28
N SER A 187 -5.73 20.13 -0.32
CA SER A 187 -6.57 20.04 0.88
C SER A 187 -6.54 18.63 1.49
N VAL A 188 -6.58 17.59 0.66
CA VAL A 188 -6.46 16.19 1.08
C VAL A 188 -5.06 15.89 1.63
N ALA A 189 -3.99 16.42 1.02
CA ALA A 189 -2.64 16.29 1.57
C ALA A 189 -2.49 16.95 2.95
N SER A 190 -3.12 18.12 3.15
CA SER A 190 -3.17 18.80 4.44
C SER A 190 -3.90 17.97 5.50
N ALA A 191 -5.09 17.43 5.17
CA ALA A 191 -5.85 16.56 6.05
C ALA A 191 -5.07 15.29 6.43
N TYR A 192 -4.43 14.64 5.45
CA TYR A 192 -3.57 13.49 5.68
C TYR A 192 -2.41 13.82 6.63
N SER A 193 -1.71 14.94 6.41
CA SER A 193 -0.62 15.37 7.29
C SER A 193 -1.10 15.58 8.72
N ALA A 194 -2.23 16.26 8.90
CA ALA A 194 -2.81 16.50 10.23
C ALA A 194 -3.17 15.18 10.94
N ALA A 195 -3.77 14.24 10.22
CA ALA A 195 -4.10 12.92 10.76
C ALA A 195 -2.84 12.13 11.18
N ARG A 196 -1.78 12.14 10.35
CA ARG A 196 -0.50 11.51 10.71
C ARG A 196 0.16 12.18 11.90
N SER A 197 0.14 13.51 11.98
CA SER A 197 0.66 14.25 13.14
C SER A 197 -0.09 13.90 14.42
N ALA A 198 -1.42 13.79 14.37
CA ALA A 198 -2.22 13.37 15.52
C ALA A 198 -1.87 11.96 15.97
N PHE A 199 -1.71 11.02 15.03
CA PHE A 199 -1.27 9.66 15.33
C PHE A 199 0.10 9.65 16.03
N TYR A 200 1.11 10.28 15.42
CA TYR A 200 2.47 10.28 16.00
C TYR A 200 2.58 11.07 17.30
N GLY A 201 1.74 12.09 17.51
CA GLY A 201 1.71 12.84 18.77
C GLY A 201 0.94 12.14 19.89
N SER A 202 0.30 11.00 19.61
CA SER A 202 -0.44 10.20 20.61
C SER A 202 0.42 9.10 21.26
N TYR A 203 1.68 8.95 20.83
CA TYR A 203 2.71 8.08 21.40
C TYR A 203 3.84 8.91 21.99
#